data_AF-A0A2E3RMK1-F1
#
_entry.id   AF-A0A2E3RMK1-F1
#
_cell.length_a   1.000
_cell.length_b   1.000
_cell.length_c   1.000
_cell.angle_alpha   90.00
_cell.angle_beta   90.00
_cell.angle_gamma   90.00
#
_symmetry.space_group_name_H-M   'P 1'
#
loop_
_entity.id
_entity.type
_entity.pdbx_description
1 polymer ?
#
loop_
_entity_poly.entity_id
_entity_poly.type
_entity_poly.pdbx_seq_one_letter_code
_entity_poly.pdbx_strand_id
1 'polypeptide(L)'
;MSISKTIGGLATIGILAFSANAETISAGYGWEDGNGTILGSFGNLASAENVSGFANTGNHSLMLTEDPVSGTPQAYLGWVTGLSEGDSIFASLFAFSPSDGASIRIWGNYTSDVNDINSYDGSAGGENTYPDKDEWFELEKGWTFNSAGGDHTGLVIVARMYSGTNDHPGTYAFVDDLWIEVSGDDLSGVEIHFAPAPGAIALLGLAGLAGTRRRR
;
A
#
# COMPACT_ATOMS: atom_id res chain seq x y z
N MET A 1 11.27 -60.71 49.67
CA MET A 1 11.09 -59.27 49.93
C MET A 1 11.52 -58.54 48.68
N SER A 2 10.55 -57.91 48.01
CA SER A 2 10.64 -57.26 46.70
C SER A 2 11.42 -55.95 46.76
N ILE A 3 12.26 -55.65 45.77
CA ILE A 3 12.56 -54.28 45.33
C ILE A 3 12.65 -54.27 43.80
N SER A 4 11.54 -53.86 43.17
CA SER A 4 11.48 -53.44 41.77
C SER A 4 12.20 -52.09 41.61
N LYS A 5 13.11 -51.98 40.63
CA LYS A 5 13.68 -50.70 40.19
C LYS A 5 12.96 -50.27 38.91
N THR A 6 12.12 -49.26 39.07
CA THR A 6 11.40 -48.54 38.02
C THR A 6 12.38 -47.85 37.08
N ILE A 7 12.30 -48.14 35.78
CA ILE A 7 12.97 -47.39 34.72
C ILE A 7 12.07 -46.21 34.36
N GLY A 8 12.49 -44.99 34.71
CA GLY A 8 11.82 -43.76 34.29
C GLY A 8 12.16 -43.45 32.84
N GLY A 9 11.17 -43.58 31.95
CA GLY A 9 11.28 -43.10 30.58
C GLY A 9 11.17 -41.58 30.54
N LEU A 10 12.21 -40.90 30.03
CA LEU A 10 12.11 -39.51 29.62
C LEU A 10 11.17 -39.43 28.40
N ALA A 11 10.06 -38.72 28.55
CA ALA A 11 9.24 -38.29 27.43
C ALA A 11 9.89 -37.05 26.81
N THR A 12 10.49 -37.20 25.64
CA THR A 12 10.93 -36.07 24.82
C THR A 12 9.70 -35.44 24.16
N ILE A 13 9.28 -34.27 24.65
CA ILE A 13 8.31 -33.42 23.95
C ILE A 13 9.05 -32.79 22.77
N GLY A 14 8.84 -33.34 21.57
CA GLY A 14 9.27 -32.70 20.34
C GLY A 14 8.38 -31.49 20.08
N ILE A 15 8.89 -30.29 20.35
CA ILE A 15 8.29 -29.06 19.85
C ILE A 15 8.55 -29.04 18.34
N LEU A 16 7.52 -29.32 17.55
CA LEU A 16 7.52 -29.01 16.12
C LEU A 16 7.41 -27.50 16.00
N ALA A 17 8.54 -26.82 15.82
CA ALA A 17 8.54 -25.45 15.33
C ALA A 17 8.11 -25.49 13.86
N PHE A 18 6.84 -25.22 13.58
CA PHE A 18 6.42 -24.83 12.24
C PHE A 18 6.98 -23.44 11.99
N SER A 19 8.00 -23.33 11.15
CA SER A 19 8.35 -22.05 10.53
C SER A 19 7.32 -21.81 9.44
N ALA A 20 6.25 -21.07 9.75
CA ALA A 20 5.41 -20.49 8.71
C ALA A 20 6.31 -19.51 7.93
N ASN A 21 6.48 -19.73 6.62
CA ASN A 21 7.05 -18.69 5.77
C ASN A 21 5.86 -17.83 5.37
N ALA A 22 5.82 -16.56 5.77
CA ALA A 22 4.84 -15.64 5.24
C ALA A 22 5.02 -15.55 3.72
N GLU A 23 3.93 -15.68 2.98
CA GLU A 23 3.87 -15.37 1.57
C GLU A 23 4.02 -13.86 1.39
N THR A 24 4.55 -13.43 0.25
CA THR A 24 4.66 -12.01 -0.10
C THR A 24 4.27 -11.82 -1.54
N ILE A 25 3.42 -10.83 -1.81
CA ILE A 25 3.17 -10.30 -3.15
C ILE A 25 3.48 -8.81 -3.16
N SER A 26 3.96 -8.31 -4.28
CA SER A 26 4.23 -6.89 -4.43
C SER A 26 4.05 -6.44 -5.86
N ALA A 27 3.76 -5.16 -6.02
CA ALA A 27 3.60 -4.51 -7.31
C ALA A 27 3.96 -3.03 -7.18
N GLY A 28 4.42 -2.44 -8.28
CA GLY A 28 4.74 -1.02 -8.34
C GLY A 28 4.19 -0.34 -9.58
N TYR A 29 4.04 0.98 -9.48
CA TYR A 29 3.52 1.83 -10.54
C TYR A 29 4.22 3.19 -10.52
N GLY A 30 5.00 3.47 -11.57
CA GLY A 30 5.71 4.74 -11.76
C GLY A 30 5.16 5.56 -12.93
N TRP A 31 3.90 5.33 -13.34
CA TRP A 31 3.23 6.12 -14.40
C TRP A 31 3.92 6.18 -15.78
N GLU A 32 4.94 5.37 -16.03
CA GLU A 32 5.71 5.31 -17.30
C GLU A 32 4.90 4.88 -18.53
N ASP A 33 3.64 4.48 -18.37
CA ASP A 33 2.73 4.19 -19.48
C ASP A 33 2.23 5.45 -20.21
N GLY A 34 2.42 6.63 -19.60
CA GLY A 34 1.97 7.92 -20.12
C GLY A 34 0.45 8.11 -20.18
N ASN A 35 -0.34 7.23 -19.56
CA ASN A 35 -1.81 7.22 -19.69
C ASN A 35 -2.57 6.95 -18.39
N GLY A 36 -2.10 6.05 -17.53
CA GLY A 36 -2.75 5.79 -16.24
C GLY A 36 -2.70 7.00 -15.32
N THR A 37 -3.69 7.17 -14.45
CA THR A 37 -3.75 8.27 -13.48
C THR A 37 -4.07 7.75 -12.09
N ILE A 38 -5.35 7.76 -11.69
CA ILE A 38 -5.85 7.35 -10.37
C ILE A 38 -7.07 6.45 -10.52
N LEU A 39 -7.34 5.64 -9.51
CA LEU A 39 -8.50 4.73 -9.48
C LEU A 39 -9.80 5.44 -9.05
N GLY A 40 -9.67 6.54 -8.33
CA GLY A 40 -10.78 7.30 -7.76
C GLY A 40 -10.26 8.50 -6.94
N SER A 41 -11.17 9.31 -6.42
CA SER A 41 -10.81 10.49 -5.64
C SER A 41 -11.88 10.90 -4.63
N PHE A 42 -11.49 11.76 -3.68
CA PHE A 42 -12.40 12.40 -2.73
C PHE A 42 -11.98 13.85 -2.47
N GLY A 43 -12.97 14.72 -2.24
CA GLY A 43 -12.77 16.14 -1.95
C GLY A 43 -12.44 16.95 -3.21
N ASN A 44 -11.73 18.06 -3.03
CA ASN A 44 -11.48 19.05 -4.07
C ASN A 44 -10.28 18.70 -4.97
N LEU A 45 -10.09 17.42 -5.30
CA LEU A 45 -9.08 17.00 -6.27
C LEU A 45 -9.62 17.32 -7.67
N ALA A 46 -9.17 18.43 -8.24
CA ALA A 46 -9.66 18.96 -9.50
C ALA A 46 -9.13 18.19 -10.71
N SER A 47 -7.86 17.78 -10.68
CA SER A 47 -7.27 16.92 -11.71
C SER A 47 -6.19 15.99 -11.16
N ALA A 48 -5.99 14.89 -11.88
CA ALA A 48 -4.87 13.98 -11.72
C ALA A 48 -4.38 13.60 -13.12
N GLU A 49 -3.14 13.96 -13.43
CA GLU A 49 -2.61 13.96 -14.79
C GLU A 49 -1.27 13.23 -14.85
N ASN A 50 -1.13 12.31 -15.79
CA ASN A 50 0.14 11.70 -16.11
C ASN A 50 0.96 12.68 -16.95
N VAL A 51 2.01 13.26 -16.36
CA VAL A 51 2.82 14.31 -16.97
C VAL A 51 4.20 13.78 -17.34
N SER A 52 4.78 14.29 -18.42
CA SER A 52 6.11 13.91 -18.89
C SER A 52 7.16 14.98 -18.61
N GLY A 53 8.42 14.59 -18.40
CA GLY A 53 9.56 15.49 -18.27
C GLY A 53 9.80 16.03 -16.86
N PHE A 54 9.01 15.57 -15.88
CA PHE A 54 9.22 15.82 -14.46
C PHE A 54 8.82 14.56 -13.69
N ALA A 55 9.82 13.83 -13.19
CA ALA A 55 9.64 12.54 -12.52
C ALA A 55 10.77 12.30 -11.51
N ASN A 56 10.56 11.40 -10.56
CA ASN A 56 11.60 10.93 -9.66
C ASN A 56 12.51 9.96 -10.40
N THR A 57 11.89 8.97 -11.06
CA THR A 57 12.55 8.00 -11.92
C THR A 57 11.91 8.05 -13.31
N GLY A 58 12.66 7.68 -14.35
CA GLY A 58 12.09 7.60 -15.69
C GLY A 58 11.76 8.97 -16.29
N ASN A 59 10.56 9.09 -16.88
CA ASN A 59 10.15 10.29 -17.61
C ASN A 59 8.73 10.76 -17.25
N HIS A 60 7.94 9.95 -16.55
CA HIS A 60 6.56 10.26 -16.23
C HIS A 60 6.31 10.27 -14.73
N SER A 61 5.42 11.14 -14.27
CA SER A 61 4.89 11.12 -12.91
C SER A 61 3.43 11.54 -12.90
N LEU A 62 2.77 11.41 -11.75
CA LEU A 62 1.40 11.85 -11.56
C LEU A 62 1.38 13.23 -10.91
N MET A 63 0.85 14.23 -11.62
CA MET A 63 0.53 15.54 -11.08
C MET A 63 -0.88 15.53 -10.50
N LEU A 64 -1.04 16.02 -9.27
CA LEU A 64 -2.31 16.16 -8.58
C LEU A 64 -2.60 17.65 -8.37
N THR A 65 -3.82 18.09 -8.68
CA THR A 65 -4.23 19.49 -8.57
C THR A 65 -5.45 19.63 -7.67
N GLU A 66 -5.38 20.54 -6.70
CA GLU A 66 -6.50 20.92 -5.84
C GLU A 66 -7.12 22.25 -6.29
N ASP A 67 -8.45 22.24 -6.51
CA ASP A 67 -9.22 23.45 -6.79
C ASP A 67 -10.71 23.25 -6.42
N PRO A 68 -11.31 24.10 -5.56
CA PRO A 68 -10.66 25.14 -4.76
C PRO A 68 -9.89 24.56 -3.58
N VAL A 69 -8.93 25.32 -3.04
CA VAL A 69 -8.19 24.96 -1.83
C VAL A 69 -9.15 24.80 -0.63
N SER A 70 -9.43 23.56 -0.23
CA SER A 70 -10.26 23.25 0.92
C SER A 70 -10.15 21.78 1.36
N GLY A 71 -10.07 21.59 2.68
CA GLY A 71 -10.06 20.26 3.28
C GLY A 71 -8.73 19.56 3.04
N THR A 72 -8.80 18.29 2.64
CA THR A 72 -7.63 17.47 2.32
C THR A 72 -8.02 16.51 1.19
N PRO A 73 -7.95 16.95 -0.08
CA PRO A 73 -8.28 16.10 -1.21
C PRO A 73 -7.46 14.81 -1.23
N GLN A 74 -8.03 13.77 -1.80
CA GLN A 74 -7.45 12.43 -1.79
C GLN A 74 -7.48 11.85 -3.20
N ALA A 75 -6.32 11.36 -3.65
CA ALA A 75 -6.16 10.59 -4.87
C ALA A 75 -5.96 9.11 -4.50
N TYR A 76 -6.79 8.22 -5.05
CA TYR A 76 -6.69 6.78 -4.80
C TYR A 76 -5.71 6.17 -5.79
N LEU A 77 -4.50 5.89 -5.33
CA LEU A 77 -3.39 5.49 -6.19
C LEU A 77 -3.35 3.98 -6.42
N GLY A 78 -3.66 3.21 -5.38
CA GLY A 78 -3.75 1.76 -5.45
C GLY A 78 -4.82 1.22 -4.52
N TRP A 79 -5.32 0.03 -4.80
CA TRP A 79 -6.31 -0.65 -3.97
C TRP A 79 -5.93 -2.11 -3.80
N VAL A 80 -5.95 -2.58 -2.55
CA VAL A 80 -5.62 -3.95 -2.20
C VAL A 80 -6.88 -4.64 -1.70
N THR A 81 -7.29 -5.71 -2.39
CA THR A 81 -8.49 -6.49 -2.08
C THR A 81 -8.14 -7.93 -1.74
N GLY A 82 -9.10 -8.68 -1.18
CA GLY A 82 -8.91 -10.10 -0.83
C GLY A 82 -8.02 -10.31 0.39
N LEU A 83 -7.78 -9.25 1.17
CA LEU A 83 -6.99 -9.27 2.39
C LEU A 83 -7.68 -10.08 3.50
N SER A 84 -6.87 -10.80 4.26
CA SER A 84 -7.26 -11.51 5.47
C SER A 84 -6.82 -10.75 6.72
N GLU A 85 -7.49 -11.02 7.85
CA GLU A 85 -7.11 -10.43 9.14
C GLU A 85 -5.64 -10.77 9.47
N GLY A 86 -4.86 -9.76 9.81
CA GLY A 86 -3.44 -9.91 10.15
C GLY A 86 -2.48 -9.74 8.98
N ASP A 87 -2.98 -9.67 7.73
CA ASP A 87 -2.13 -9.35 6.58
C ASP A 87 -1.44 -8.01 6.79
N SER A 88 -0.14 -7.97 6.51
CA SER A 88 0.69 -6.78 6.64
C SER A 88 0.87 -6.14 5.27
N ILE A 89 0.43 -4.90 5.14
CA ILE A 89 0.55 -4.11 3.92
C ILE A 89 1.60 -3.03 4.17
N PHE A 90 2.59 -2.96 3.29
CA PHE A 90 3.56 -1.87 3.23
C PHE A 90 3.36 -1.14 1.90
N ALA A 91 3.35 0.19 1.93
CA ALA A 91 3.40 0.99 0.72
C ALA A 91 4.40 2.11 0.84
N SER A 92 5.05 2.44 -0.27
CA SER A 92 5.87 3.64 -0.41
C SER A 92 5.56 4.37 -1.71
N LEU A 93 5.84 5.67 -1.74
CA LEU A 93 5.78 6.50 -2.95
C LEU A 93 6.75 7.67 -2.80
N PHE A 94 7.27 8.16 -3.91
CA PHE A 94 7.98 9.44 -3.94
C PHE A 94 6.98 10.56 -4.14
N ALA A 95 7.11 11.62 -3.35
CA ALA A 95 6.31 12.81 -3.46
C ALA A 95 7.20 14.03 -3.66
N PHE A 96 6.81 14.91 -4.58
CA PHE A 96 7.40 16.23 -4.73
C PHE A 96 6.38 17.29 -4.32
N SER A 97 6.73 18.08 -3.32
CA SER A 97 5.88 19.16 -2.81
C SER A 97 6.48 20.52 -3.21
N PRO A 98 5.94 21.22 -4.22
CA PRO A 98 6.44 22.52 -4.62
C PRO A 98 6.33 23.55 -3.48
N SER A 99 7.26 24.49 -3.38
CA SER A 99 7.22 25.55 -2.35
C SER A 99 5.99 26.45 -2.45
N ASP A 100 5.44 26.62 -3.64
CA ASP A 100 4.17 27.33 -3.92
C ASP A 100 2.97 26.40 -4.12
N GLY A 101 3.15 25.10 -3.87
CA GLY A 101 2.17 24.05 -4.09
C GLY A 101 1.75 23.32 -2.82
N ALA A 102 0.93 22.29 -3.01
CA ALA A 102 0.46 21.41 -1.95
C ALA A 102 1.60 20.54 -1.41
N SER A 103 1.40 20.01 -0.21
CA SER A 103 2.18 18.88 0.30
C SER A 103 1.38 17.59 0.25
N ILE A 104 2.07 16.46 0.10
CA ILE A 104 1.46 15.13 0.06
C ILE A 104 1.79 14.37 1.35
N ARG A 105 0.83 13.55 1.81
CA ARG A 105 1.10 12.46 2.76
C ARG A 105 0.48 11.17 2.26
N ILE A 106 1.15 10.05 2.53
CA ILE A 106 0.61 8.72 2.27
C ILE A 106 -0.42 8.35 3.35
N TRP A 107 -1.57 7.85 2.92
CA TRP A 107 -2.69 7.50 3.79
C TRP A 107 -3.37 6.21 3.35
N GLY A 108 -4.14 5.61 4.25
CA GLY A 108 -4.92 4.40 4.00
C GLY A 108 -6.38 4.59 4.40
N ASN A 109 -7.30 4.12 3.55
CA ASN A 109 -8.74 4.05 3.84
C ASN A 109 -9.26 2.63 3.64
N TYR A 110 -10.13 2.18 4.53
CA TYR A 110 -10.83 0.91 4.33
C TYR A 110 -12.02 1.09 3.39
N THR A 111 -12.28 0.04 2.60
CA THR A 111 -13.47 -0.10 1.76
C THR A 111 -14.48 -1.01 2.44
N SER A 112 -15.78 -0.81 2.15
CA SER A 112 -16.90 -1.65 2.64
C SER A 112 -17.53 -2.52 1.54
N ASP A 113 -17.13 -2.34 0.28
CA ASP A 113 -17.51 -3.18 -0.85
C ASP A 113 -16.29 -3.54 -1.69
N VAL A 114 -16.08 -4.84 -1.90
CA VAL A 114 -14.97 -5.40 -2.69
C VAL A 114 -15.03 -5.06 -4.17
N ASN A 115 -16.15 -4.51 -4.66
CA ASN A 115 -16.33 -4.11 -6.06
C ASN A 115 -16.44 -2.58 -6.24
N ASP A 116 -16.39 -1.80 -5.16
CA ASP A 116 -16.45 -0.35 -5.22
C ASP A 116 -15.33 0.29 -4.42
N ILE A 117 -14.30 0.75 -5.13
CA ILE A 117 -13.18 1.48 -4.55
C ILE A 117 -13.61 2.79 -3.86
N ASN A 118 -14.76 3.35 -4.21
CA ASN A 118 -15.27 4.58 -3.60
C ASN A 118 -16.07 4.31 -2.32
N SER A 119 -16.33 3.04 -1.99
CA SER A 119 -16.89 2.68 -0.69
C SER A 119 -15.92 3.07 0.42
N TYR A 120 -16.44 3.46 1.59
CA TYR A 120 -15.65 3.94 2.70
C TYR A 120 -16.09 3.27 3.99
N ASP A 121 -15.15 2.69 4.72
CA ASP A 121 -15.36 2.06 6.02
C ASP A 121 -14.35 2.53 7.07
N GLY A 122 -13.97 3.81 6.97
CA GLY A 122 -13.08 4.45 7.92
C GLY A 122 -11.64 4.60 7.44
N SER A 123 -10.88 5.32 8.25
CA SER A 123 -9.47 5.64 7.99
C SER A 123 -8.57 4.59 8.63
N ALA A 124 -7.68 3.98 7.86
CA ALA A 124 -6.58 3.16 8.37
C ALA A 124 -5.40 4.01 8.89
N GLY A 125 -5.46 5.33 8.69
CA GLY A 125 -4.41 6.27 9.09
C GLY A 125 -3.31 6.38 8.05
N GLY A 126 -2.29 7.19 8.33
CA GLY A 126 -1.17 7.38 7.41
C GLY A 126 0.06 7.92 8.10
N GLU A 127 0.93 8.52 7.31
CA GLU A 127 2.15 9.18 7.78
C GLU A 127 1.85 10.63 8.18
N ASN A 128 2.53 11.11 9.23
CA ASN A 128 2.37 12.49 9.73
C ASN A 128 3.51 13.40 9.29
N THR A 129 4.59 12.82 8.78
CA THR A 129 5.70 13.54 8.17
C THR A 129 5.27 14.16 6.86
N TYR A 130 5.68 15.41 6.65
CA TYR A 130 5.53 16.10 5.38
C TYR A 130 6.86 16.02 4.63
N PRO A 131 6.83 15.82 3.29
CA PRO A 131 8.00 16.00 2.43
C PRO A 131 8.65 17.36 2.63
N ASP A 132 9.97 17.40 2.50
CA ASP A 132 10.68 18.65 2.26
C ASP A 132 10.19 19.29 0.94
N LYS A 133 10.22 20.62 0.89
CA LYS A 133 9.74 21.36 -0.29
C LYS A 133 10.80 21.34 -1.40
N ASP A 134 10.33 21.30 -2.64
CA ASP A 134 11.13 21.35 -3.87
C ASP A 134 12.16 20.22 -4.06
N GLU A 135 11.93 19.07 -3.40
CA GLU A 135 12.72 17.84 -3.57
C GLU A 135 11.79 16.62 -3.59
N TRP A 136 12.21 15.56 -4.28
CA TRP A 136 11.54 14.26 -4.21
C TRP A 136 11.84 13.58 -2.88
N PHE A 137 10.80 13.22 -2.16
CA PHE A 137 10.89 12.62 -0.83
C PHE A 137 10.10 11.31 -0.79
N GLU A 138 10.72 10.23 -0.31
CA GLU A 138 10.04 8.95 -0.15
C GLU A 138 9.15 8.96 1.11
N LEU A 139 7.87 8.68 0.91
CA LEU A 139 6.89 8.48 1.97
C LEU A 139 6.59 7.00 2.08
N GLU A 140 6.62 6.46 3.30
CA GLU A 140 6.39 5.04 3.56
C GLU A 140 5.32 4.86 4.64
N LYS A 141 4.54 3.78 4.54
CA LYS A 141 3.60 3.40 5.59
C LYS A 141 3.30 1.91 5.59
N GLY A 142 3.30 1.35 6.79
CA GLY A 142 2.78 0.02 7.08
C GLY A 142 1.39 0.06 7.71
N TRP A 143 0.55 -0.90 7.35
CA TRP A 143 -0.73 -1.21 7.98
C TRP A 143 -0.82 -2.71 8.25
N THR A 144 -1.57 -3.07 9.28
CA THR A 144 -2.02 -4.45 9.48
C THR A 144 -3.52 -4.46 9.22
N PHE A 145 -3.97 -5.28 8.27
CA PHE A 145 -5.38 -5.40 7.94
C PHE A 145 -6.13 -6.01 9.12
N ASN A 146 -7.19 -5.34 9.56
CA ASN A 146 -7.94 -5.75 10.73
C ASN A 146 -9.43 -5.80 10.41
N SER A 147 -9.95 -7.00 10.12
CA SER A 147 -11.39 -7.24 9.97
C SER A 147 -12.13 -7.34 11.31
N ALA A 148 -11.43 -7.48 12.44
CA ALA A 148 -12.05 -7.56 13.76
C ALA A 148 -12.61 -6.21 14.27
N GLY A 149 -12.38 -5.12 13.51
CA GLY A 149 -12.94 -3.78 13.77
C GLY A 149 -14.10 -3.34 12.85
N GLY A 150 -14.38 -4.08 11.77
CA GLY A 150 -15.39 -3.74 10.75
C GLY A 150 -15.41 -4.73 9.58
N ASP A 151 -16.46 -4.69 8.76
CA ASP A 151 -16.60 -5.54 7.56
C ASP A 151 -15.75 -5.01 6.40
N HIS A 152 -14.47 -4.69 6.67
CA HIS A 152 -13.55 -4.12 5.70
C HIS A 152 -13.29 -5.10 4.55
N THR A 153 -13.42 -4.63 3.32
CA THR A 153 -13.25 -5.46 2.10
C THR A 153 -11.93 -5.24 1.39
N GLY A 154 -11.15 -4.24 1.81
CA GLY A 154 -9.87 -3.89 1.19
C GLY A 154 -9.31 -2.59 1.74
N LEU A 155 -8.08 -2.26 1.31
CA LEU A 155 -7.34 -1.07 1.73
C LEU A 155 -6.95 -0.24 0.50
N VAL A 156 -7.39 1.01 0.46
CA VAL A 156 -6.99 1.99 -0.57
C VAL A 156 -5.76 2.74 -0.10
N ILE A 157 -4.71 2.77 -0.93
CA ILE A 157 -3.52 3.59 -0.74
C ILE A 157 -3.75 4.96 -1.38
N VAL A 158 -3.56 6.01 -0.59
CA VAL A 158 -3.99 7.36 -0.91
C VAL A 158 -2.82 8.33 -0.87
N ALA A 159 -2.69 9.16 -1.91
CA ALA A 159 -2.00 10.44 -1.79
C ALA A 159 -2.99 11.49 -1.31
N ARG A 160 -2.77 11.99 -0.09
CA ARG A 160 -3.63 13.00 0.53
C ARG A 160 -2.95 14.36 0.46
N MET A 161 -3.62 15.32 -0.17
CA MET A 161 -3.13 16.67 -0.38
C MET A 161 -3.39 17.55 0.85
N TYR A 162 -2.40 18.38 1.17
CA TYR A 162 -2.43 19.37 2.24
C TYR A 162 -1.94 20.70 1.70
N SER A 163 -2.87 21.63 1.58
CA SER A 163 -2.60 22.99 1.12
C SER A 163 -2.79 23.98 2.26
N GLY A 164 -1.94 25.00 2.30
CA GLY A 164 -2.05 26.12 3.22
C GLY A 164 -3.28 26.97 2.91
N THR A 165 -3.79 27.68 3.91
CA THR A 165 -4.95 28.57 3.74
C THR A 165 -4.67 29.78 2.83
N ASN A 166 -3.40 30.03 2.51
CA ASN A 166 -2.97 31.11 1.62
C ASN A 166 -2.58 30.59 0.22
N ASP A 167 -2.66 29.28 0.00
CA ASP A 167 -2.33 28.69 -1.29
C ASP A 167 -3.41 29.07 -2.31
N HIS A 168 -3.01 29.11 -3.58
CA HIS A 168 -3.89 29.53 -4.66
C HIS A 168 -4.72 28.35 -5.19
N PRO A 169 -5.94 28.60 -5.70
CA PRO A 169 -6.66 27.63 -6.52
C PRO A 169 -5.75 27.06 -7.63
N GLY A 170 -5.80 25.76 -7.85
CA GLY A 170 -4.88 25.08 -8.76
C GLY A 170 -3.52 24.75 -8.14
N THR A 171 -3.42 24.76 -6.81
CA THR A 171 -2.24 24.27 -6.10
C THR A 171 -2.03 22.78 -6.40
N TYR A 172 -0.77 22.38 -6.52
CA TYR A 172 -0.41 21.10 -7.10
C TYR A 172 0.73 20.43 -6.34
N ALA A 173 0.86 19.12 -6.55
CA ALA A 173 2.00 18.33 -6.12
C ALA A 173 2.18 17.14 -7.08
N PHE A 174 3.33 16.47 -6.99
CA PHE A 174 3.60 15.28 -7.80
C PHE A 174 3.81 14.05 -6.92
N VAL A 175 3.42 12.91 -7.45
CA VAL A 175 3.72 11.59 -6.88
C VAL A 175 4.27 10.67 -7.97
N ASP A 176 5.16 9.78 -7.56
CA ASP A 176 5.84 8.85 -8.45
C ASP A 176 6.29 7.59 -7.70
N ASP A 177 6.70 6.56 -8.45
CA ASP A 177 7.31 5.33 -7.92
C ASP A 177 6.51 4.69 -6.77
N LEU A 178 5.19 4.51 -6.97
CA LEU A 178 4.35 3.82 -5.98
C LEU A 178 4.77 2.35 -5.89
N TRP A 179 4.97 1.87 -4.68
CA TRP A 179 5.22 0.48 -4.37
C TRP A 179 4.22 -0.01 -3.32
N ILE A 180 3.69 -1.21 -3.51
CA ILE A 180 2.83 -1.89 -2.54
C ILE A 180 3.33 -3.31 -2.37
N GLU A 181 3.48 -3.72 -1.12
CA GLU A 181 3.81 -5.07 -0.72
C GLU A 181 2.78 -5.56 0.31
N VAL A 182 2.34 -6.81 0.16
CA VAL A 182 1.47 -7.51 1.10
C VAL A 182 2.17 -8.78 1.54
N SER A 183 2.19 -9.03 2.84
CA SER A 183 2.70 -10.26 3.44
C SER A 183 1.69 -10.87 4.40
N GLY A 184 1.56 -12.20 4.38
CA GLY A 184 0.57 -12.93 5.16
C GLY A 184 0.72 -14.44 5.02
N ASP A 185 -0.18 -15.20 5.64
CA ASP A 185 -0.11 -16.67 5.66
C ASP A 185 -0.76 -17.34 4.43
N ASP A 186 -1.71 -16.68 3.78
CA ASP A 186 -2.38 -17.11 2.54
C ASP A 186 -2.76 -15.88 1.71
N LEU A 187 -2.05 -15.66 0.59
CA LEU A 187 -2.29 -14.51 -0.29
C LEU A 187 -2.98 -14.91 -1.60
N SER A 188 -3.56 -16.11 -1.69
CA SER A 188 -4.12 -16.65 -2.94
C SER A 188 -5.29 -15.85 -3.52
N GLY A 189 -5.96 -15.04 -2.69
CA GLY A 189 -7.05 -14.14 -3.10
C GLY A 189 -6.66 -12.67 -3.13
N VAL A 190 -5.42 -12.30 -2.77
CA VAL A 190 -5.02 -10.89 -2.67
C VAL A 190 -4.70 -10.34 -4.05
N GLU A 191 -5.27 -9.17 -4.34
CA GLU A 191 -5.04 -8.45 -5.60
C GLU A 191 -4.62 -7.00 -5.31
N ILE A 192 -3.62 -6.51 -6.06
CA ILE A 192 -3.16 -5.12 -6.03
C ILE A 192 -3.56 -4.46 -7.35
N HIS A 193 -4.40 -3.42 -7.26
CA HIS A 193 -4.95 -2.69 -8.39
C HIS A 193 -4.27 -1.32 -8.54
N PHE A 194 -3.96 -0.92 -9.77
CA PHE A 194 -3.48 0.43 -10.15
C PHE A 194 -4.27 0.97 -11.34
N ALA A 195 -4.21 2.28 -11.59
CA ALA A 195 -4.87 2.90 -12.74
C ALA A 195 -3.99 2.86 -14.01
N PRO A 196 -4.56 2.61 -15.21
CA PRO A 196 -5.96 2.27 -15.42
C PRO A 196 -6.23 0.85 -14.91
N ALA A 197 -7.35 0.65 -14.20
CA ALA A 197 -7.71 -0.63 -13.59
C ALA A 197 -7.49 -1.78 -14.61
N PRO A 198 -6.72 -2.82 -14.26
CA PRO A 198 -6.15 -3.73 -15.24
C PRO A 198 -7.14 -4.33 -16.25
N GLY A 199 -6.85 -4.25 -17.55
CA GLY A 199 -6.06 -5.28 -18.24
C GLY A 199 -4.53 -5.28 -18.07
N ALA A 200 -3.96 -4.58 -17.09
CA ALA A 200 -2.56 -4.58 -16.74
C ALA A 200 -2.07 -5.95 -16.21
N ILE A 201 -0.95 -6.37 -16.75
CA ILE A 201 -0.18 -7.51 -16.27
C ILE A 201 0.56 -7.06 -15.01
N ALA A 202 0.07 -7.48 -13.84
CA ALA A 202 0.88 -7.47 -12.63
C ALA A 202 2.03 -8.46 -12.83
N LEU A 203 3.28 -8.00 -12.75
CA LEU A 203 4.42 -8.91 -12.61
C LEU A 203 4.40 -9.46 -11.18
N LEU A 204 3.62 -10.52 -10.94
CA LEU A 204 3.66 -11.26 -9.68
C LEU A 204 5.06 -11.87 -9.51
N GLY A 205 5.88 -11.26 -8.67
CA GLY A 205 7.10 -11.87 -8.16
C GLY A 205 6.75 -12.97 -7.17
N LEU A 206 6.40 -14.17 -7.64
CA LEU A 206 6.19 -15.33 -6.76
C LEU A 206 7.55 -15.85 -6.27
N ALA A 207 8.06 -15.34 -5.15
CA ALA A 207 9.29 -15.84 -4.55
C ALA A 207 9.03 -17.14 -3.76
N GLY A 208 9.00 -18.28 -4.46
CA GLY A 208 8.79 -19.61 -3.87
C GLY A 208 9.95 -20.59 -4.09
N LEU A 209 10.38 -21.21 -2.98
CA LEU A 209 11.08 -22.50 -2.83
C LEU A 209 12.62 -22.59 -2.99
N ALA A 210 13.30 -22.78 -1.84
CA ALA A 210 14.58 -23.51 -1.76
C ALA A 210 14.59 -24.54 -0.61
N GLY A 211 13.70 -25.53 -0.68
CA GLY A 211 13.78 -26.73 0.15
C GLY A 211 14.75 -27.76 -0.45
N THR A 212 16.05 -27.69 -0.11
CA THR A 212 17.00 -28.77 -0.49
C THR A 212 16.95 -29.91 0.53
N ARG A 213 16.20 -30.95 0.17
CA ARG A 213 16.16 -32.25 0.84
C ARG A 213 17.47 -33.01 0.59
N ARG A 214 18.40 -33.05 1.56
CA ARG A 214 19.52 -34.01 1.52
C ARG A 214 19.17 -35.27 2.28
N ARG A 215 18.90 -36.34 1.51
CA ARG A 215 19.01 -37.72 1.96
C ARG A 215 20.49 -38.04 2.23
N ARG A 216 20.79 -38.60 3.41
CA ARG A 216 21.66 -39.77 3.60
C ARG A 216 21.37 -40.35 4.97
#